data_AF-A0A950JGZ1-F1
#
_entry.id   AF-A0A950JGZ1-F1
#
_cell.length_a   1.000
_cell.length_b   1.000
_cell.length_c   1.000
_cell.angle_alpha   90.00
_cell.angle_beta   90.00
_cell.angle_gamma   90.00
#
_symmetry.space_group_name_H-M   'P 1'
#
loop_
_entity.id
_entity.type
_entity.pdbx_description
1 polymer ?
#
loop_
_entity_poly.entity_id
_entity_poly.type
_entity_poly.pdbx_seq_one_letter_code
_entity_poly.pdbx_strand_id
1 'polypeptide(L)'
;MTTPRALRLDPSDNVIIAIDEISAGAAPEGVSARERVPKGHKMAAVPVGEGEPVRKFGQIIGFASRPIAAGEWVHEHNCEIKEFARDYHFGEDARRENILPIEEQPTFQGYRRANGKVGTRNYLAVLTSVNCSATVARLIAKEVERSDILADYPNVDGVIALVHGTGCGIAAKGVGFDALMRT
;
A
#
# COMPACT_ATOMS: atom_id res chain seq x y z
N MET A 1 17.70 21.02 25.32
CA MET A 1 17.41 19.66 24.80
C MET A 1 16.30 19.81 23.79
N THR A 2 16.48 19.30 22.56
CA THR A 2 15.44 19.32 21.52
C THR A 2 14.33 18.34 21.90
N THR A 3 13.07 18.79 21.83
CA THR A 3 11.91 17.92 22.03
C THR A 3 11.95 16.77 21.01
N PRO A 4 11.80 15.49 21.43
CA PRO A 4 11.79 14.37 20.51
C PRO A 4 10.61 14.48 19.54
N ARG A 5 10.81 14.06 18.28
CA ARG A 5 9.75 14.14 17.28
C ARG A 5 8.71 13.06 17.51
N ALA A 6 7.44 13.45 17.42
CA ALA A 6 6.31 12.55 17.42
C ALA A 6 5.35 12.92 16.29
N LEU A 7 4.50 11.97 15.90
CA LEU A 7 3.47 12.13 14.88
C LEU A 7 2.11 11.77 15.44
N ARG A 8 1.17 12.72 15.35
CA ARG A 8 -0.26 12.47 15.43
C ARG A 8 -0.80 12.29 14.01
N LEU A 9 -1.45 11.16 13.75
CA LEU A 9 -1.89 10.80 12.40
C LEU A 9 -3.25 11.41 12.07
N ASP A 10 -4.14 11.45 13.05
CA ASP A 10 -5.41 12.14 12.98
C ASP A 10 -5.64 13.02 14.22
N PRO A 11 -6.27 14.21 14.10
CA PRO A 11 -6.57 15.07 15.24
C PRO A 11 -7.39 14.40 16.36
N SER A 12 -8.19 13.39 16.04
CA SER A 12 -9.01 12.63 16.99
C SER A 12 -8.26 11.48 17.69
N ASP A 13 -7.01 11.21 17.30
CA ASP A 13 -6.20 10.18 17.96
C ASP A 13 -5.97 10.52 19.43
N ASN A 14 -5.95 9.53 20.30
CA ASN A 14 -5.58 9.70 21.72
C ASN A 14 -4.16 9.20 22.02
N VAL A 15 -3.42 8.81 20.99
CA VAL A 15 -2.00 8.44 21.04
C VAL A 15 -1.20 9.23 20.02
N ILE A 16 0.12 9.31 20.24
CA ILE A 16 1.10 9.79 19.26
C ILE A 16 2.13 8.70 18.98
N ILE A 17 2.73 8.74 17.79
CA ILE A 17 3.76 7.80 17.37
C ILE A 17 5.13 8.44 17.54
N ALA A 18 6.01 7.75 18.26
CA ALA A 18 7.39 8.16 18.46
C ALA A 18 8.18 8.06 17.14
N ILE A 19 8.57 9.19 16.53
CA ILE A 19 9.45 9.21 15.33
C ILE A 19 10.90 8.97 15.75
N ASP A 20 11.28 9.55 16.89
CA ASP A 20 12.52 9.29 17.61
C ASP A 20 12.19 8.57 18.93
N GLU A 21 13.20 8.07 19.63
CA GLU A 21 12.99 7.59 20.99
C GLU A 21 12.59 8.75 21.92
N ILE A 22 11.61 8.53 22.78
CA ILE A 22 11.15 9.51 23.78
C ILE A 22 11.61 9.02 25.15
N SER A 23 12.59 9.71 25.74
CA SER A 23 13.03 9.43 27.11
C SER A 23 12.00 9.91 28.15
N ALA A 24 12.01 9.31 29.34
CA ALA A 24 11.17 9.77 30.45
C ALA A 24 11.40 11.26 30.73
N GLY A 25 10.32 12.00 30.97
CA GLY A 25 10.31 13.45 31.19
C GLY A 25 10.33 14.30 29.93
N ALA A 26 10.63 13.75 28.75
CA ALA A 26 10.49 14.48 27.50
C ALA A 26 9.01 14.71 27.17
N ALA A 27 8.66 15.88 26.63
CA ALA A 27 7.27 16.30 26.46
C ALA A 27 6.89 16.64 25.00
N PRO A 28 6.85 15.65 24.09
CA PRO A 28 6.30 15.86 22.75
C PRO A 28 4.82 16.26 22.84
N GLU A 29 4.41 17.25 22.04
CA GLU A 29 3.07 17.85 22.09
C GLU A 29 2.65 18.35 23.50
N GLY A 30 3.63 18.67 24.36
CA GLY A 30 3.36 19.18 25.72
C GLY A 30 2.98 18.10 26.74
N VAL A 31 3.05 16.81 26.37
CA VAL A 31 2.72 15.68 27.26
C VAL A 31 3.99 14.97 27.70
N SER A 32 4.35 15.11 28.98
CA SER A 32 5.55 14.48 29.54
C SER A 32 5.46 12.95 29.56
N ALA A 33 6.41 12.29 28.92
CA ALA A 33 6.57 10.84 28.94
C ALA A 33 6.85 10.35 30.37
N ARG A 34 6.13 9.32 30.82
CA ARG A 34 6.31 8.72 32.14
C ARG A 34 7.45 7.71 32.18
N GLU A 35 7.76 7.14 31.03
CA GLU A 35 8.78 6.12 30.83
C GLU A 35 9.43 6.31 29.45
N ARG A 36 10.42 5.47 29.14
CA ARG A 36 11.01 5.45 27.80
C ARG A 36 10.03 4.84 26.80
N VAL A 37 9.71 5.58 25.74
CA VAL A 37 8.93 5.09 24.60
C VAL A 37 9.86 4.84 23.41
N PRO A 38 10.01 3.59 22.94
CA PRO A 38 10.87 3.28 21.79
C PRO A 38 10.39 3.96 20.49
N LYS A 39 11.32 4.20 19.57
CA LYS A 39 10.99 4.64 18.20
C LYS A 39 9.97 3.68 17.54
N GLY A 40 8.95 4.24 16.91
CA GLY A 40 7.86 3.52 16.25
C GLY A 40 6.72 3.09 17.18
N HIS A 41 6.89 3.26 18.50
CA HIS A 41 5.87 2.88 19.48
C HIS A 41 4.91 4.04 19.76
N LYS A 42 3.82 3.72 20.48
CA LYS A 42 2.73 4.65 20.80
C LYS A 42 2.94 5.23 22.20
N MET A 43 2.72 6.53 22.36
CA MET A 43 2.59 7.15 23.68
C MET A 43 1.17 7.70 23.81
N ALA A 44 0.54 7.51 24.97
CA ALA A 44 -0.77 8.11 25.26
C ALA A 44 -0.64 9.63 25.33
N ALA A 45 -1.41 10.36 24.53
CA ALA A 45 -1.42 11.83 24.56
C ALA A 45 -2.39 12.38 25.60
N VAL A 46 -3.42 11.61 25.92
CA VAL A 46 -4.41 11.90 26.97
C VAL A 46 -4.60 10.63 27.80
N PRO A 47 -5.14 10.73 29.03
CA PRO A 47 -5.55 9.55 29.77
C PRO A 47 -6.59 8.73 28.98
N VAL A 48 -6.49 7.41 29.03
CA VAL A 48 -7.45 6.46 28.45
C VAL A 48 -7.88 5.51 29.58
N GLY A 49 -9.17 5.52 29.90
CA GLY A 49 -9.74 4.65 30.93
C GLY A 49 -9.71 3.17 30.53
N GLU A 50 -9.81 2.27 31.50
CA GLU A 50 -9.93 0.83 31.21
C GLU A 50 -11.16 0.56 30.34
N GLY A 51 -10.98 -0.25 29.29
CA GLY A 51 -12.02 -0.56 28.31
C GLY A 51 -12.31 0.56 27.32
N GLU A 52 -11.72 1.76 27.46
CA GLU A 52 -11.88 2.84 26.50
C GLU A 52 -11.06 2.59 25.22
N PRO A 53 -11.53 3.09 24.06
CA PRO A 53 -10.86 2.87 22.79
C PRO A 53 -9.53 3.60 22.69
N VAL A 54 -8.49 2.89 22.24
CA VAL A 54 -7.25 3.47 21.76
C VAL A 54 -7.44 3.82 20.27
N ARG A 55 -7.28 5.10 19.92
CA ARG A 55 -7.51 5.64 18.59
C ARG A 55 -6.22 6.02 17.88
N LYS A 56 -6.04 5.51 16.66
CA LYS A 56 -4.93 5.82 15.75
C LYS A 56 -5.48 5.86 14.31
N PHE A 57 -5.06 6.83 13.50
CA PHE A 57 -5.64 7.09 12.17
C PHE A 57 -7.13 7.48 12.21
N GLY A 58 -7.60 8.05 13.32
CA GLY A 58 -9.02 8.33 13.58
C GLY A 58 -9.85 7.09 13.89
N GLN A 59 -9.25 5.90 13.87
CA GLN A 59 -9.93 4.62 14.02
C GLN A 59 -9.60 3.95 15.34
N ILE A 60 -10.53 3.17 15.87
CA ILE A 60 -10.30 2.33 17.05
C ILE A 60 -9.38 1.17 16.64
N ILE A 61 -8.18 1.13 17.22
CA ILE A 61 -7.20 0.05 16.96
C ILE A 61 -7.17 -1.02 18.05
N GLY A 62 -7.83 -0.75 19.18
CA GLY A 62 -7.87 -1.60 20.35
C GLY A 62 -8.48 -0.85 21.52
N PHE A 63 -8.43 -1.47 22.69
CA PHE A 63 -8.98 -0.92 23.92
C PHE A 63 -7.93 -1.01 25.02
N ALA A 64 -7.95 -0.08 25.94
CA ALA A 64 -7.06 -0.13 27.09
C ALA A 64 -7.44 -1.32 27.99
N SER A 65 -6.50 -2.22 28.28
CA SER A 65 -6.73 -3.37 29.17
C SER A 65 -6.62 -3.02 30.66
N ARG A 66 -6.13 -1.81 30.94
CA ARG A 66 -6.05 -1.15 32.25
C ARG A 66 -6.10 0.36 32.03
N PRO A 67 -6.29 1.20 33.06
CA PRO A 67 -6.12 2.64 32.91
C PRO A 67 -4.72 2.98 32.37
N ILE A 68 -4.65 3.82 31.35
CA ILE A 68 -3.41 4.33 30.72
C ILE A 68 -3.36 5.83 30.98
N ALA A 69 -2.39 6.30 31.75
CA ALA A 69 -2.25 7.73 31.96
C ALA A 69 -1.56 8.42 30.76
N ALA A 70 -1.79 9.73 30.60
CA ALA A 70 -1.06 10.52 29.61
C ALA A 70 0.46 10.38 29.82
N GLY A 71 1.19 10.21 28.71
CA GLY A 71 2.64 9.99 28.69
C GLY A 71 3.09 8.53 28.88
N GLU A 72 2.17 7.57 29.10
CA GLU A 72 2.53 6.14 29.17
C GLU A 72 2.82 5.53 27.80
N TRP A 73 3.68 4.52 27.78
CA TRP A 73 3.93 3.70 26.60
C TRP A 73 2.73 2.77 26.34
N VAL A 74 2.07 2.92 25.19
CA VAL A 74 0.95 2.08 24.77
C VAL A 74 1.43 0.91 23.89
N HIS A 75 1.26 -0.31 24.37
CA HIS A 75 1.62 -1.56 23.68
C HIS A 75 0.71 -2.72 24.09
N GLU A 76 1.00 -3.92 23.59
CA GLU A 76 0.30 -5.18 23.92
C GLU A 76 0.11 -5.45 25.43
N HIS A 77 0.95 -4.87 26.30
CA HIS A 77 0.83 -5.05 27.75
C HIS A 77 -0.31 -4.21 28.38
N ASN A 78 -0.80 -3.17 27.71
CA ASN A 78 -1.87 -2.28 28.19
C ASN A 78 -2.94 -1.94 27.13
N CYS A 79 -2.83 -2.47 25.92
CA CYS A 79 -3.77 -2.32 24.83
C CYS A 79 -4.06 -3.69 24.22
N GLU A 80 -5.34 -4.03 24.13
CA GLU A 80 -5.83 -5.32 23.66
C GLU A 80 -6.86 -5.18 22.55
N ILE A 81 -7.06 -6.26 21.79
CA ILE A 81 -8.09 -6.33 20.77
C ILE A 81 -9.33 -6.96 21.40
N LYS A 82 -10.48 -6.32 21.23
CA LYS A 82 -11.79 -6.84 21.60
C LYS A 82 -12.72 -6.85 20.40
N GLU A 83 -13.69 -7.74 20.42
CA GLU A 83 -14.83 -7.66 19.51
C GLU A 83 -15.72 -6.48 19.93
N PHE A 84 -16.15 -5.69 18.96
CA PHE A 84 -17.06 -4.58 19.18
C PHE A 84 -17.89 -4.38 17.92
N ALA A 85 -19.12 -3.86 18.09
CA ALA A 85 -19.99 -3.52 16.97
C ALA A 85 -19.33 -2.41 16.15
N ARG A 86 -19.20 -2.64 14.84
CA ARG A 86 -18.72 -1.66 13.87
C ARG A 86 -19.88 -1.30 12.97
N ASP A 87 -20.32 -0.06 13.05
CA ASP A 87 -21.03 0.54 11.94
C ASP A 87 -19.96 0.98 10.94
N TYR A 88 -20.00 0.47 9.71
CA TYR A 88 -18.91 0.65 8.75
C TYR A 88 -18.96 1.99 8.02
N HIS A 89 -20.01 2.80 8.25
CA HIS A 89 -20.15 4.19 7.78
C HIS A 89 -19.52 4.42 6.39
N PHE A 90 -19.89 3.57 5.42
CA PHE A 90 -19.19 3.49 4.14
C PHE A 90 -19.19 4.84 3.43
N GLY A 91 -18.00 5.40 3.24
CA GLY A 91 -17.84 6.68 2.54
C GLY A 91 -18.29 7.91 3.33
N GLU A 92 -18.51 7.81 4.65
CA GLU A 92 -18.83 8.97 5.50
C GLU A 92 -17.72 10.03 5.46
N ASP A 93 -16.45 9.58 5.44
CA ASP A 93 -15.28 10.44 5.27
C ASP A 93 -14.92 10.71 3.80
N ALA A 94 -15.79 10.36 2.83
CA ALA A 94 -15.53 10.63 1.42
C ALA A 94 -15.49 12.14 1.18
N ARG A 95 -14.29 12.66 0.96
CA ARG A 95 -14.08 14.05 0.57
C ARG A 95 -14.03 14.14 -0.94
N ARG A 96 -14.61 15.21 -1.49
CA ARG A 96 -14.42 15.51 -2.91
C ARG A 96 -12.94 15.78 -3.12
N GLU A 97 -12.28 14.93 -3.88
CA GLU A 97 -10.88 15.15 -4.23
C GLU A 97 -10.78 16.46 -5.01
N ASN A 98 -9.76 17.25 -4.68
CA ASN A 98 -9.41 18.44 -5.45
C ASN A 98 -8.66 18.00 -6.71
N ILE A 99 -9.39 17.39 -7.64
CA ILE A 99 -8.89 17.10 -8.98
C ILE A 99 -8.59 18.44 -9.64
N LEU A 100 -7.32 18.65 -10.01
CA LEU A 100 -6.89 19.85 -10.69
C LEU A 100 -7.63 20.02 -12.02
N PRO A 101 -7.91 21.26 -12.46
CA PRO A 101 -8.35 21.53 -13.83
C PRO A 101 -7.45 20.84 -14.87
N ILE A 102 -8.02 20.44 -16.02
CA ILE A 102 -7.28 19.66 -17.04
C ILE A 102 -6.00 20.38 -17.47
N GLU A 103 -6.03 21.70 -17.50
CA GLU A 103 -4.93 22.58 -17.89
C GLU A 103 -3.75 22.54 -16.90
N GLU A 104 -4.02 22.21 -15.64
CA GLU A 104 -3.03 22.09 -14.56
C GLU A 104 -2.58 20.64 -14.33
N GLN A 105 -3.24 19.67 -14.97
CA GLN A 105 -2.86 18.28 -14.85
C GLN A 105 -1.54 18.00 -15.58
N PRO A 106 -0.57 17.36 -14.93
CA PRO A 106 0.71 17.05 -15.56
C PRO A 106 0.50 16.08 -16.74
N THR A 107 1.16 16.38 -17.85
CA THR A 107 1.17 15.51 -19.03
C THR A 107 2.48 14.73 -19.12
N PHE A 108 2.47 13.61 -19.86
CA PHE A 108 3.67 12.86 -20.16
C PHE A 108 3.68 12.44 -21.63
N GLN A 109 4.88 12.20 -22.18
CA GLN A 109 5.04 11.67 -23.53
C GLN A 109 4.75 10.17 -23.52
N GLY A 110 3.73 9.74 -24.26
CA GLY A 110 3.29 8.34 -24.29
C GLY A 110 2.87 7.87 -25.67
N TYR A 111 2.80 6.55 -25.83
CA TYR A 111 2.44 5.89 -27.09
C TYR A 111 0.92 5.81 -27.23
N ARG A 112 0.33 6.77 -27.94
CA ARG A 112 -1.13 6.81 -28.20
C ARG A 112 -1.55 5.65 -29.10
N ARG A 113 -2.64 4.97 -28.73
CA ARG A 113 -3.24 3.86 -29.49
C ARG A 113 -4.55 4.30 -30.12
N ALA A 114 -4.97 3.63 -31.20
CA ALA A 114 -6.22 3.92 -31.90
C ALA A 114 -7.48 3.81 -31.02
N ASN A 115 -7.43 3.02 -29.95
CA ASN A 115 -8.53 2.86 -28.99
C ASN A 115 -8.54 3.92 -27.87
N GLY A 116 -7.76 4.99 -27.98
CA GLY A 116 -7.69 6.08 -27.01
C GLY A 116 -6.83 5.81 -25.78
N LYS A 117 -6.35 4.57 -25.56
CA LYS A 117 -5.40 4.26 -24.48
C LYS A 117 -3.99 4.74 -24.84
N VAL A 118 -3.18 5.00 -23.82
CA VAL A 118 -1.79 5.46 -23.97
C VAL A 118 -0.86 4.49 -23.25
N GLY A 119 0.16 3.99 -23.96
CA GLY A 119 1.21 3.16 -23.38
C GLY A 119 2.37 4.00 -22.84
N THR A 120 3.01 3.55 -21.76
CA THR A 120 4.24 4.15 -21.20
C THR A 120 5.52 3.54 -21.77
N ARG A 121 5.39 2.42 -22.51
CA ARG A 121 6.44 1.69 -23.20
C ARG A 121 5.91 1.09 -24.51
N ASN A 122 6.79 0.87 -25.46
CA ASN A 122 6.55 0.29 -26.77
C ASN A 122 7.26 -1.07 -26.90
N TYR A 123 6.54 -2.14 -26.55
CA TYR A 123 7.02 -3.51 -26.63
C TYR A 123 6.37 -4.26 -27.79
N LEU A 124 7.13 -5.17 -28.39
CA LEU A 124 6.56 -6.21 -29.26
C LEU A 124 6.19 -7.43 -28.43
N ALA A 125 4.97 -7.93 -28.58
CA ALA A 125 4.51 -9.11 -27.87
C ALA A 125 4.46 -10.32 -28.80
N VAL A 126 5.07 -11.43 -28.39
CA VAL A 126 4.92 -12.74 -29.01
C VAL A 126 3.83 -13.49 -28.26
N LEU A 127 2.65 -13.60 -28.86
CA LEU A 127 1.50 -14.26 -28.26
C LEU A 127 1.42 -15.72 -28.70
N THR A 128 1.15 -16.61 -27.75
CA THR A 128 0.88 -18.03 -28.05
C THR A 128 -0.59 -18.33 -27.89
N SER A 129 -1.18 -19.06 -28.83
CA SER A 129 -2.56 -19.55 -28.74
C SER A 129 -2.73 -20.83 -27.91
N VAL A 130 -1.63 -21.53 -27.62
CA VAL A 130 -1.61 -22.80 -26.87
C VAL A 130 -0.35 -22.90 -26.02
N ASN A 131 -0.40 -23.69 -24.94
CA ASN A 131 0.75 -23.89 -24.07
C ASN A 131 1.96 -24.54 -24.80
N CYS A 132 1.73 -25.36 -25.82
CA CYS A 132 2.80 -26.06 -26.52
C CYS A 132 3.81 -25.12 -27.21
N SER A 133 3.40 -23.90 -27.59
CA SER A 133 4.29 -22.90 -28.18
C SER A 133 4.93 -21.95 -27.17
N ALA A 134 4.63 -22.10 -25.86
CA ALA A 134 5.14 -21.23 -24.80
C ALA A 134 6.67 -21.20 -24.77
N THR A 135 7.32 -22.37 -24.85
CA THR A 135 8.79 -22.47 -24.84
C THR A 135 9.41 -21.76 -26.03
N VAL A 136 8.83 -21.93 -27.22
CA VAL A 136 9.31 -21.28 -28.44
C VAL A 136 9.19 -19.76 -28.36
N ALA A 137 8.04 -19.25 -27.90
CA ALA A 137 7.84 -17.81 -27.73
C ALA A 137 8.85 -17.19 -26.73
N ARG A 138 9.14 -17.89 -25.63
CA ARG A 138 10.19 -17.47 -24.68
C ARG A 138 11.58 -17.43 -25.31
N LEU A 139 11.91 -18.43 -26.14
CA LEU A 139 13.19 -18.45 -26.84
C LEU A 139 13.29 -17.32 -27.87
N ILE A 140 12.21 -16.98 -28.58
CA ILE A 140 12.18 -15.82 -29.49
C ILE A 140 12.50 -14.53 -28.73
N ALA A 141 11.80 -14.25 -27.63
CA ALA A 141 12.05 -13.05 -26.83
C ALA A 141 13.51 -13.01 -26.32
N LYS A 142 14.02 -14.14 -25.81
CA LYS A 142 15.39 -14.26 -25.32
C LYS A 142 16.45 -14.08 -26.41
N GLU A 143 16.19 -14.56 -27.62
CA GLU A 143 17.11 -14.37 -28.74
C GLU A 143 17.18 -12.91 -29.17
N VAL A 144 16.05 -12.20 -29.17
CA VAL A 144 16.04 -10.76 -29.45
C VAL A 144 16.83 -9.98 -28.40
N GLU A 145 16.70 -10.33 -27.12
CA GLU A 145 17.52 -9.74 -26.05
C GLU A 145 19.02 -10.04 -26.19
N ARG A 146 19.38 -11.21 -26.73
CA ARG A 146 20.77 -11.67 -26.82
C ARG A 146 21.50 -11.19 -28.08
N SER A 147 20.77 -10.95 -29.17
CA SER A 147 21.32 -10.67 -30.49
C SER A 147 21.61 -9.19 -30.75
N ASP A 148 21.29 -8.30 -29.80
CA ASP A 148 21.36 -6.84 -29.95
C ASP A 148 20.60 -6.26 -31.16
N ILE A 149 19.69 -7.04 -31.79
CA ILE A 149 18.91 -6.61 -32.95
C ILE A 149 18.09 -5.34 -32.68
N LEU A 150 17.75 -5.07 -31.42
CA LEU A 150 17.03 -3.85 -31.02
C LEU A 150 17.87 -2.57 -31.14
N ALA A 151 19.20 -2.66 -31.31
CA ALA A 151 20.05 -1.49 -31.58
C ALA A 151 19.64 -0.76 -32.88
N ASP A 152 19.11 -1.49 -33.85
CA ASP A 152 18.59 -0.94 -35.11
C ASP A 152 17.17 -0.34 -34.95
N TYR A 153 16.50 -0.57 -33.81
CA TYR A 153 15.13 -0.15 -33.53
C TYR A 153 15.02 0.60 -32.19
N PRO A 154 15.60 1.81 -32.08
CA PRO A 154 15.70 2.54 -30.81
C PRO A 154 14.34 2.96 -30.20
N ASN A 155 13.26 2.87 -30.97
CA ASN A 155 11.89 3.15 -30.54
C ASN A 155 11.17 1.93 -29.95
N VAL A 156 11.81 0.75 -29.91
CA VAL A 156 11.27 -0.48 -29.32
C VAL A 156 11.96 -0.75 -28.00
N ASP A 157 11.21 -0.75 -26.91
CA ASP A 157 11.73 -0.96 -25.56
C ASP A 157 12.08 -2.43 -25.28
N GLY A 158 11.55 -3.36 -26.07
CA GLY A 158 11.85 -4.78 -25.93
C GLY A 158 10.85 -5.71 -26.60
N VAL A 159 11.07 -7.01 -26.43
CA VAL A 159 10.18 -8.08 -26.88
C VAL A 159 9.80 -8.96 -25.69
N ILE A 160 8.50 -9.22 -25.51
CA ILE A 160 8.00 -10.07 -24.43
C ILE A 160 7.22 -11.26 -24.99
N ALA A 161 7.30 -12.38 -24.29
CA ALA A 161 6.48 -13.55 -24.58
C ALA A 161 5.24 -13.56 -23.67
N LEU A 162 4.06 -13.49 -24.27
CA LEU A 162 2.78 -13.65 -23.57
C LEU A 162 2.29 -15.07 -23.82
N VAL A 163 2.53 -15.93 -22.83
CA VAL A 163 2.35 -17.37 -22.96
C VAL A 163 1.32 -17.92 -21.98
N HIS A 164 0.67 -19.02 -22.33
CA HIS A 164 -0.15 -19.75 -21.35
C HIS A 164 0.74 -20.32 -20.23
N GLY A 165 0.27 -20.20 -18.99
CA GLY A 165 0.95 -20.77 -17.81
C GLY A 165 0.52 -22.19 -17.46
N THR A 166 -0.58 -22.67 -18.04
CA THR A 166 -1.19 -23.97 -17.75
C THR A 166 -1.36 -24.79 -19.02
N GLY A 167 -1.19 -26.11 -18.90
CA GLY A 167 -1.28 -27.04 -20.02
C GLY A 167 -2.71 -27.31 -20.48
N CYS A 168 -2.84 -27.96 -21.65
CA CYS A 168 -4.10 -28.28 -22.32
C CYS A 168 -5.03 -29.24 -21.55
N GLY A 169 -4.66 -29.69 -20.34
CA GLY A 169 -5.44 -30.60 -19.48
C GLY A 169 -6.32 -29.90 -18.44
N ILE A 170 -6.50 -28.57 -18.53
CA ILE A 170 -7.40 -27.83 -17.64
C ILE A 170 -8.87 -28.04 -18.05
N ALA A 171 -9.79 -27.96 -17.08
CA ALA A 171 -11.21 -27.94 -17.35
C ALA A 171 -11.57 -26.78 -18.29
N ALA A 172 -12.43 -27.03 -19.29
CA ALA A 172 -12.84 -26.03 -20.27
C ALA A 172 -13.94 -25.05 -19.78
N LYS A 173 -14.24 -25.05 -18.47
CA LYS A 173 -15.24 -24.18 -17.83
C LYS A 173 -15.01 -24.07 -16.32
N GLY A 174 -15.60 -23.03 -15.72
CA GLY A 174 -15.58 -22.78 -14.28
C GLY A 174 -14.50 -21.78 -13.86
N VAL A 175 -14.51 -21.39 -12.58
CA VAL A 175 -13.74 -20.24 -12.06
C VAL A 175 -12.25 -20.27 -12.44
N GLY A 176 -11.61 -21.44 -12.43
CA GLY A 176 -10.20 -21.58 -12.84
C GLY A 176 -9.94 -21.34 -14.33
N PHE A 177 -10.89 -21.74 -15.18
CA PHE A 177 -10.84 -21.48 -16.63
C PHE A 177 -11.14 -20.01 -16.94
N ASP A 178 -12.13 -19.43 -16.27
CA ASP A 178 -12.51 -18.03 -16.45
C ASP A 178 -11.38 -17.08 -16.02
N ALA A 179 -10.68 -17.42 -14.92
CA ALA A 179 -9.49 -16.70 -14.49
C ALA A 179 -8.37 -16.74 -15.53
N LEU A 180 -8.10 -17.92 -16.11
CA LEU A 180 -7.10 -18.09 -17.16
C LEU A 180 -7.43 -17.30 -18.44
N MET A 181 -8.71 -17.27 -18.84
CA MET A 181 -9.14 -16.54 -20.05
C MET A 181 -9.10 -15.01 -19.89
N ARG A 182 -9.15 -14.51 -18.64
CA ARG A 182 -9.18 -13.07 -18.34
C ARG A 182 -7.78 -12.43 -18.31
N THR A 183 -6.76 -13.20 -17.95
CA THR A 183 -5.38 -12.73 -17.72
C THR A 183 -4.47 -13.00 -18.89
#